data_AF-J9F834-F1
#
_entry.id   AF-J9F834-F1
#
_cell.length_a   1.000
_cell.length_b   1.000
_cell.length_c   1.000
_cell.angle_alpha   90.00
_cell.angle_beta   90.00
_cell.angle_gamma   90.00
#
_symmetry.space_group_name_H-M   'P 1'
#
loop_
_entity.id
_entity.type
_entity.pdbx_description
1 polymer ?
#
loop_
_entity_poly.entity_id
_entity_poly.type
_entity_poly.pdbx_seq_one_letter_code
_entity_poly.pdbx_strand_id
1 'polypeptide(L)'
;MALKKKPVTGMKDILPKEMEIRNYVMNMIRETYGTFGFSSIETPCVEHVENLCSKQGGENEKLIFKILKRGEKLKLEEAKEEADL
;
A
#
# COMPACT_ATOMS: atom_id res chain seq x y z
N MET A 1 6.27 -28.60 7.58
CA MET A 1 5.41 -27.53 8.13
C MET A 1 4.25 -27.30 7.17
N ALA A 2 3.02 -27.26 7.64
CA ALA A 2 1.86 -26.99 6.78
C ALA A 2 1.79 -25.49 6.44
N LEU A 3 1.58 -25.17 5.16
CA LEU A 3 1.39 -23.79 4.71
C LEU A 3 0.08 -23.22 5.27
N LYS A 4 0.14 -21.99 5.81
CA LYS A 4 -1.07 -21.25 6.18
C LYS A 4 -1.84 -20.93 4.90
N LYS A 5 -3.06 -21.47 4.79
CA LYS A 5 -3.91 -21.34 3.59
C LYS A 5 -4.76 -20.07 3.56
N LYS A 6 -4.87 -19.35 4.68
CA LYS A 6 -5.67 -18.13 4.79
C LYS A 6 -4.77 -16.91 4.53
N PRO A 7 -5.18 -15.97 3.66
CA PRO A 7 -4.51 -14.68 3.52
C PRO A 7 -4.42 -13.94 4.85
N VAL A 8 -3.50 -12.99 4.94
CA VAL A 8 -3.39 -12.10 6.10
C VAL A 8 -4.71 -11.36 6.33
N THR A 9 -5.03 -11.06 7.59
CA THR A 9 -6.30 -10.41 7.97
C THR A 9 -6.52 -9.13 7.15
N GLY A 10 -7.73 -8.98 6.60
CA GLY A 10 -8.10 -7.83 5.76
C GLY A 10 -7.78 -8.00 4.27
N MET A 11 -7.03 -9.04 3.88
CA MET A 11 -6.73 -9.34 2.47
C MET A 11 -7.59 -10.50 1.96
N LYS A 12 -7.93 -10.48 0.67
CA LYS A 12 -8.64 -11.57 -0.01
C LYS A 12 -8.01 -11.86 -1.37
N ASP A 13 -8.11 -13.11 -1.79
CA ASP A 13 -7.78 -13.50 -3.16
C ASP A 13 -8.90 -13.02 -4.10
N ILE A 14 -8.52 -12.45 -5.24
CA ILE A 14 -9.46 -12.06 -6.30
C ILE A 14 -9.38 -13.11 -7.40
N LEU A 15 -10.39 -13.97 -7.47
CA LEU A 15 -10.46 -15.08 -8.42
C LEU A 15 -10.89 -14.60 -9.82
N PRO A 16 -10.75 -15.43 -10.89
CA PRO A 16 -10.96 -14.99 -12.27
C PRO A 16 -12.29 -14.24 -12.51
N LYS A 17 -13.40 -14.76 -12.00
CA LYS A 17 -14.72 -14.13 -12.13
C LYS A 17 -14.78 -12.73 -11.50
N GLU A 18 -14.13 -12.53 -10.35
CA GLU A 18 -14.06 -11.21 -9.72
C GLU A 18 -13.10 -10.27 -10.46
N MET A 19 -11.99 -10.81 -10.98
CA MET A 19 -11.03 -10.04 -11.77
C MET A 19 -11.62 -9.54 -13.08
N GLU A 20 -12.46 -10.33 -13.76
CA GLU A 20 -13.18 -9.91 -14.96
C GLU A 20 -14.03 -8.65 -14.69
N ILE A 21 -14.81 -8.67 -13.61
CA ILE A 21 -15.65 -7.53 -13.20
C ILE A 21 -14.78 -6.33 -12.85
N ARG A 22 -13.69 -6.54 -12.09
CA ARG A 22 -12.76 -5.46 -11.74
C ARG A 22 -12.16 -4.81 -12.97
N ASN A 23 -11.71 -5.61 -13.95
CA ASN A 23 -11.10 -5.11 -15.17
C ASN A 23 -12.09 -4.30 -16.02
N TYR A 24 -13.33 -4.77 -16.14
CA TYR A 24 -14.38 -4.03 -16.83
C TYR A 24 -14.58 -2.63 -16.24
N VAL A 25 -14.77 -2.53 -14.92
CA VAL A 25 -14.98 -1.24 -14.24
C VAL A 25 -13.76 -0.34 -14.36
N MET A 26 -12.56 -0.89 -14.15
CA MET A 26 -11.32 -0.12 -14.24
C MET A 26 -11.08 0.43 -15.66
N ASN A 27 -11.41 -0.33 -16.70
CA ASN A 27 -11.28 0.13 -18.09
C ASN A 27 -12.25 1.27 -18.40
N MET A 28 -13.51 1.14 -17.98
CA MET A 28 -14.51 2.19 -18.17
C MET A 28 -14.07 3.52 -17.50
N ILE A 29 -13.49 3.46 -16.30
CA ILE A 29 -12.92 4.64 -15.63
C ILE A 29 -11.77 5.22 -16.45
N ARG A 30 -10.79 4.39 -16.85
CA ARG A 30 -9.62 4.86 -17.62
C ARG A 30 -10.01 5.50 -18.95
N GLU A 31 -10.90 4.86 -19.71
CA GLU A 31 -11.41 5.38 -20.98
C GLU A 31 -12.10 6.73 -20.78
N THR A 32 -12.97 6.83 -19.77
CA THR A 32 -13.65 8.08 -19.44
C THR A 32 -12.66 9.20 -19.19
N TYR A 33 -11.68 9.01 -18.31
CA TYR A 33 -10.65 10.02 -18.02
C TYR A 33 -9.79 10.34 -19.26
N GLY A 34 -9.50 9.33 -20.09
CA GLY A 34 -8.79 9.50 -21.35
C GLY A 34 -9.52 10.44 -22.32
N THR A 35 -10.85 10.42 -22.36
CA THR A 35 -11.64 11.33 -23.21
C THR A 35 -11.50 12.82 -22.82
N PHE A 36 -11.10 13.10 -21.58
CA PHE A 36 -10.82 14.46 -21.09
C PHE A 36 -9.33 14.83 -21.21
N GLY A 37 -8.50 14.00 -21.85
CA GLY A 37 -7.08 14.28 -22.07
C GLY A 37 -6.18 13.95 -20.87
N PHE A 38 -6.68 13.28 -19.84
CA PHE A 38 -5.84 12.82 -18.73
C PHE A 38 -4.99 11.63 -19.14
N SER A 39 -3.76 11.58 -18.61
CA SER A 39 -2.85 10.45 -18.77
C SER A 39 -2.65 9.74 -17.44
N SER A 40 -2.62 8.40 -17.48
CA SER A 40 -2.35 7.59 -16.29
C SER A 40 -0.88 7.73 -15.88
N ILE A 41 -0.64 7.83 -14.57
CA ILE A 41 0.67 7.64 -13.95
C ILE A 41 0.56 6.55 -12.90
N GLU A 42 1.67 5.89 -12.61
CA GLU A 42 1.78 4.93 -11.52
C GLU A 42 2.94 5.35 -10.63
N THR A 43 2.74 5.27 -9.32
CA THR A 43 3.75 5.54 -8.31
C THR A 43 4.10 4.25 -7.58
N PRO A 44 5.28 4.17 -6.95
CA PRO A 44 5.61 3.03 -6.10
C PRO A 44 4.53 2.74 -5.04
N CYS A 45 4.32 1.46 -4.72
CA CYS A 45 3.35 1.05 -3.69
C CYS A 45 3.79 1.41 -2.26
N VAL A 46 5.06 1.80 -2.09
CA VAL A 46 5.68 2.14 -0.82
C VAL A 46 6.46 3.43 -1.00
N GLU A 47 6.39 4.31 0.00
CA GLU A 47 7.02 5.62 -0.01
C GLU A 47 7.86 5.82 1.25
N HIS A 48 8.74 6.82 1.24
CA HIS A 48 9.50 7.20 2.44
C HIS A 48 8.54 7.61 3.56
N VAL A 49 8.74 7.05 4.76
CA VAL A 49 7.85 7.29 5.92
C VAL A 49 7.76 8.78 6.27
N GLU A 50 8.84 9.53 6.08
CA GLU A 50 8.92 10.98 6.31
C GLU A 50 7.93 11.76 5.42
N ASN A 51 7.64 11.27 4.21
CA ASN A 51 6.67 11.89 3.31
C ASN A 51 5.22 11.65 3.76
N LEU A 52 4.98 10.61 4.56
CA LEU A 52 3.64 10.20 5.02
C LEU A 52 3.33 10.68 6.44
N CYS A 53 4.34 10.90 7.27
CA CYS A 53 4.23 11.34 8.67
C CYS A 53 4.33 12.88 8.79
N SER A 54 3.42 13.60 8.16
CA SER A 54 3.43 15.08 8.11
C SER A 54 2.72 15.76 9.29
N LYS A 55 2.19 15.01 10.26
CA LYS A 55 1.30 15.47 11.36
C LYS A 55 -0.03 16.07 10.90
N GLN A 56 -0.30 16.10 9.59
CA GLN A 56 -1.57 16.53 9.02
C GLN A 56 -2.60 15.39 8.98
N GLY A 57 -2.16 14.13 9.09
CA GLY A 57 -3.03 12.96 9.05
C GLY A 57 -3.68 12.62 10.40
N GLY A 58 -3.26 13.26 11.49
CA GLY A 58 -3.82 13.04 12.82
C GLY A 58 -3.77 11.56 13.23
N GLU A 59 -4.91 10.99 13.64
CA GLU A 59 -4.97 9.58 14.06
C GLU A 59 -4.80 8.59 12.90
N ASN A 60 -5.00 9.01 11.65
CA ASN A 60 -4.88 8.12 10.49
C ASN A 60 -3.43 7.69 10.23
N GLU A 61 -2.43 8.45 10.69
CA GLU A 61 -1.01 8.09 10.55
C GLU A 61 -0.68 6.78 11.30
N LYS A 62 -1.44 6.46 12.35
CA LYS A 62 -1.31 5.20 13.10
C LYS A 62 -1.80 3.98 12.31
N LEU A 63 -2.57 4.19 11.23
CA LEU A 63 -3.10 3.12 10.39
C LEU A 63 -2.15 2.73 9.23
N ILE A 64 -1.01 3.42 9.11
CA ILE A 64 -0.02 3.16 8.06
C ILE A 64 0.75 1.87 8.36
N PHE A 65 0.80 0.96 7.39
CA PHE A 65 1.70 -0.18 7.44
C PHE A 65 3.14 0.27 7.18
N LYS A 66 3.98 0.21 8.22
CA LYS A 66 5.39 0.59 8.14
C LYS A 66 6.25 -0.62 7.82
N ILE A 67 7.15 -0.45 6.84
CA ILE A 67 8.15 -1.45 6.49
C ILE A 67 9.43 -1.10 7.25
N LEU A 68 9.80 -1.96 8.19
CA LEU A 68 10.99 -1.77 9.02
C LEU A 68 12.27 -2.07 8.22
N LYS A 69 13.37 -1.43 8.61
CA LYS A 69 14.71 -1.79 8.12
C LYS A 69 15.01 -3.26 8.43
N ARG A 70 15.95 -3.85 7.71
CA ARG A 70 16.35 -5.26 7.91
C ARG A 70 17.79 -5.38 8.40
N GLY A 71 18.04 -6.34 9.30
CA GLY A 71 19.38 -6.73 9.75
C GLY A 71 20.01 -5.70 10.69
N GLU A 72 21.32 -5.49 10.59
CA GLU A 72 22.10 -4.60 11.48
C GLU A 72 21.63 -3.13 11.45
N LYS A 73 20.89 -2.73 10.42
CA LYS A 73 20.29 -1.39 10.29
C LYS A 73 19.02 -1.21 11.10
N LEU A 74 18.40 -2.31 11.56
CA LEU A 74 17.23 -2.27 12.43
C LEU A 74 17.68 -2.40 13.87
N LYS A 75 17.73 -1.27 14.56
CA LYS A 75 18.05 -1.23 15.99
C LYS A 75 16.84 -0.77 16.78
N LEU A 76 15.92 -1.71 17.03
CA LEU A 76 14.67 -1.42 17.75
C LEU A 76 14.90 -0.78 19.13
N GLU A 77 15.93 -1.24 19.85
CA GLU A 77 16.27 -0.74 21.19
C GLU A 77 16.91 0.65 21.19
N GLU A 78 17.50 1.08 20.07
CA GLU A 78 18.14 2.40 19.92
C GLU A 78 17.25 3.40 19.18
N ALA A 79 16.10 2.96 18.65
CA ALA A 79 15.19 3.78 17.88
C ALA A 79 14.50 4.82 18.78
N LYS A 80 14.70 6.11 18.48
CA LYS A 80 14.10 7.23 19.21
C LYS A 80 12.91 7.80 18.46
N GLU A 81 12.97 7.76 17.14
CA GLU A 81 11.94 8.30 16.26
C GLU A 81 11.55 7.27 15.18
N GLU A 82 10.41 7.49 14.52
CA GLU A 82 9.90 6.54 13.53
C GLU A 82 10.81 6.39 12.30
N ALA A 83 11.69 7.37 12.05
CA ALA A 83 12.71 7.31 11.02
C ALA A 83 13.88 6.37 11.34
N ASP A 84 14.06 6.01 12.63
CA ASP A 84 15.11 5.08 13.07
C ASP A 84 14.74 3.61 12.83
N LEU A 85 13.45 3.33 12.73
CA LEU A 85 12.84 2.02 12.48
C LEU A 85 13.08 1.49 11.05
#